data_AF-A0A921EMD3-F1
#
_entry.id   AF-A0A921EMD3-F1
#
_cell.length_a   1.000
_cell.length_b   1.000
_cell.length_c   1.000
_cell.angle_alpha   90.00
_cell.angle_beta   90.00
_cell.angle_gamma   90.00
#
_symmetry.space_group_name_H-M   'P 1'
#
loop_
_entity.id
_entity.type
_entity.pdbx_description
1 polymer ?
#
loop_
_entity_poly.entity_id
_entity_poly.type
_entity_poly.pdbx_seq_one_letter_code
_entity_poly.pdbx_strand_id
1 'polypeptide(L)'
;MSRPRVRWLPLLTLLAGAVPLTWLVAIADGWTVNRLVVWIWTQFRRLGFPITPDDMDVALNTAMLLPFALLAGLAFPRLPWWLWAVAGFALSASVEAIQFNLLRDASLADLITNTAGAFLGAWLSHAVNERLALRAERREVA
;
A
#
# COMPACT_ATOMS: atom_id res chain seq x y z
N MET A 1 10.62 -23.30 -15.58
CA MET A 1 9.99 -22.29 -16.48
C MET A 1 10.37 -20.83 -16.15
N SER A 2 10.49 -19.92 -17.13
CA SER A 2 10.74 -18.49 -16.86
C SER A 2 9.51 -17.79 -16.27
N ARG A 3 9.64 -17.05 -15.15
CA ARG A 3 8.54 -16.25 -14.55
C ARG A 3 7.78 -15.46 -15.63
N PRO A 4 6.44 -15.33 -15.60
CA PRO A 4 5.74 -14.50 -16.59
C PRO A 4 6.22 -13.05 -16.52
N ARG A 5 6.18 -12.33 -17.66
CA ARG A 5 6.53 -10.89 -17.67
C ARG A 5 5.55 -10.07 -16.83
N VAL A 6 4.26 -10.36 -16.96
CA VAL A 6 3.16 -9.68 -16.27
C VAL A 6 2.13 -10.69 -15.79
N ARG A 7 1.56 -10.48 -14.61
CA ARG A 7 0.35 -11.16 -14.14
C ARG A 7 -0.82 -10.18 -14.16
N TRP A 8 -1.84 -10.48 -14.98
CA TRP A 8 -2.94 -9.55 -15.24
C TRP A 8 -3.90 -9.38 -14.07
N LEU A 9 -4.22 -10.45 -13.34
CA LEU A 9 -5.13 -10.35 -12.20
C LEU A 9 -4.69 -9.30 -11.15
N PRO A 10 -3.48 -9.38 -10.57
CA PRO A 10 -3.03 -8.37 -9.62
C PRO A 10 -2.89 -6.97 -10.25
N LEU A 11 -2.56 -6.88 -11.54
CA LEU A 11 -2.52 -5.60 -12.24
C LEU A 11 -3.90 -4.96 -12.37
N LEU A 12 -4.92 -5.72 -12.77
CA LEU A 12 -6.30 -5.24 -12.86
C LEU A 12 -6.82 -4.83 -11.47
N THR A 13 -6.51 -5.61 -10.42
CA THR A 13 -6.85 -5.25 -9.05
C THR A 13 -6.16 -3.97 -8.59
N LEU A 14 -4.88 -3.79 -8.92
CA LEU A 14 -4.12 -2.57 -8.63
C LEU A 14 -4.77 -1.34 -9.30
N LEU A 15 -5.09 -1.45 -10.59
CA LEU A 15 -5.70 -0.37 -11.36
C LEU A 15 -7.10 -0.02 -10.83
N ALA A 16 -7.90 -1.02 -10.46
CA ALA A 16 -9.22 -0.79 -9.86
C ALA A 16 -9.12 -0.07 -8.50
N GLY A 17 -8.14 -0.44 -7.67
CA GLY A 17 -7.89 0.20 -6.38
C GLY A 17 -7.32 1.61 -6.47
N ALA A 18 -6.66 1.98 -7.58
CA ALA A 18 -6.05 3.29 -7.74
C ALA A 18 -7.07 4.44 -7.81
N VAL A 19 -8.27 4.18 -8.32
CA VAL A 19 -9.34 5.18 -8.44
C VAL A 19 -9.80 5.71 -7.07
N PRO A 20 -10.30 4.87 -6.14
CA PRO A 20 -10.72 5.34 -4.82
C PRO A 20 -9.57 5.95 -4.02
N LEU A 21 -8.34 5.42 -4.16
CA LEU A 21 -7.17 5.99 -3.51
C LEU A 21 -6.87 7.41 -4.02
N THR A 22 -6.89 7.60 -5.34
CA THR A 22 -6.65 8.93 -5.94
C THR A 22 -7.71 9.92 -5.48
N TRP A 23 -8.97 9.52 -5.42
CA TRP A 23 -10.03 10.37 -4.88
C TRP A 23 -9.78 10.74 -3.41
N LEU A 24 -9.41 9.76 -2.57
CA LEU A 24 -9.15 9.97 -1.16
C LEU A 24 -7.97 10.93 -0.92
N VAL A 25 -6.91 10.82 -1.72
CA VAL A 25 -5.66 11.58 -1.51
C VAL A 25 -5.72 12.96 -2.18
N ALA A 26 -6.22 13.04 -3.41
CA ALA A 26 -6.13 14.26 -4.21
C ALA A 26 -7.38 15.15 -4.13
N ILE A 27 -8.55 14.57 -3.82
CA ILE A 27 -9.83 15.27 -3.93
C ILE A 27 -10.46 15.48 -2.54
N ALA A 28 -10.46 14.45 -1.69
CA ALA A 28 -11.05 14.58 -0.36
C ALA A 28 -10.34 15.69 0.45
N ASP A 29 -11.13 16.41 1.22
CA ASP A 29 -10.64 17.37 2.20
C ASP A 29 -10.29 16.67 3.51
N GLY A 30 -9.47 17.31 4.34
CA GLY A 30 -8.98 16.73 5.60
C GLY A 30 -10.11 16.35 6.57
N TRP A 31 -11.25 17.06 6.54
CA TRP A 31 -12.39 16.73 7.40
C TRP A 31 -13.08 15.44 6.94
N THR A 32 -13.26 15.25 5.63
CA THR A 32 -13.78 13.99 5.07
C THR A 32 -12.89 12.79 5.43
N VAL A 33 -11.57 12.94 5.31
CA VAL A 33 -10.60 11.89 5.67
C VAL A 33 -10.66 11.60 7.18
N ASN A 34 -10.61 12.63 8.03
CA ASN A 34 -10.67 12.45 9.48
C ASN A 34 -11.96 11.74 9.93
N ARG A 35 -13.12 12.07 9.34
CA ARG A 35 -14.37 11.37 9.66
C ARG A 35 -14.34 9.90 9.27
N LEU A 36 -13.69 9.56 8.17
CA LEU A 36 -13.50 8.16 7.78
C LEU A 36 -12.62 7.44 8.81
N VAL A 37 -11.49 8.03 9.20
CA VAL A 37 -10.60 7.48 10.25
C VAL A 37 -11.38 7.26 11.55
N VAL A 38 -12.05 8.28 12.07
CA VAL A 38 -12.84 8.19 13.31
C VAL A 38 -13.92 7.13 13.17
N TRP A 39 -14.60 7.05 12.04
CA TRP A 39 -15.60 6.02 11.79
C TRP A 39 -14.99 4.61 11.85
N ILE A 40 -13.84 4.37 11.21
CA ILE A 40 -13.12 3.09 11.29
C ILE A 40 -12.69 2.80 12.74
N TRP A 41 -12.06 3.77 13.39
CA TRP A 41 -11.63 3.69 14.78
C TRP A 41 -12.76 3.30 15.73
N THR A 42 -13.95 3.90 15.57
CA THR A 42 -15.11 3.54 16.40
C THR A 42 -15.55 2.09 16.21
N GLN A 43 -15.37 1.49 15.02
CA GLN A 43 -15.67 0.07 14.83
C GLN A 43 -14.68 -0.82 15.58
N PHE A 44 -13.39 -0.49 15.56
CA PHE A 44 -12.37 -1.21 16.34
C PHE A 44 -12.62 -1.09 17.85
N ARG A 45 -12.97 0.11 18.32
CA ARG A 45 -13.35 0.31 19.73
C ARG A 45 -14.57 -0.50 20.13
N ARG A 46 -15.58 -0.63 19.26
CA ARG A 46 -16.77 -1.46 19.50
C ARG A 46 -16.44 -2.95 19.62
N LEU A 47 -15.39 -3.41 18.95
CA LEU A 47 -14.87 -4.77 19.05
C LEU A 47 -13.98 -4.99 20.29
N GLY A 48 -13.77 -3.96 21.11
CA GLY A 48 -12.99 -4.05 22.34
C GLY A 48 -11.48 -3.85 22.18
N PHE A 49 -11.01 -3.40 21.00
CA PHE A 49 -9.58 -3.11 20.81
C PHE A 49 -9.19 -1.80 21.52
N PRO A 50 -8.16 -1.81 22.38
CA PRO A 50 -7.69 -0.61 23.09
C PRO A 50 -6.78 0.24 22.20
N ILE A 51 -7.28 0.69 21.05
CA ILE A 51 -6.55 1.49 20.07
C ILE A 51 -6.98 2.96 20.16
N THR A 52 -6.04 3.90 20.08
CA THR A 52 -6.33 5.34 20.03
C THR A 52 -6.61 5.80 18.60
N PRO A 53 -7.18 7.01 18.38
CA PRO A 53 -7.29 7.59 17.05
C PRO A 53 -5.92 7.74 16.36
N ASP A 54 -4.90 8.20 17.09
CA ASP A 54 -3.54 8.39 16.54
C ASP A 54 -2.92 7.05 16.09
N ASP A 55 -3.12 5.98 16.87
CA ASP A 55 -2.70 4.63 16.46
C ASP A 55 -3.42 4.18 15.17
N MET A 56 -4.69 4.57 15.02
CA MET A 56 -5.48 4.26 13.82
C MET A 56 -4.97 5.04 12.60
N ASP A 57 -4.60 6.32 12.76
CA ASP A 57 -3.98 7.11 11.71
C ASP A 57 -2.68 6.46 11.22
N VAL A 58 -1.80 6.09 12.15
CA VAL A 58 -0.55 5.37 11.83
C VAL A 58 -0.82 4.07 11.09
N ALA A 59 -1.81 3.29 11.56
CA ALA A 59 -2.16 2.01 10.95
C ALA A 59 -2.75 2.19 9.55
N LEU A 60 -3.64 3.15 9.34
CA LEU A 60 -4.30 3.41 8.06
C LEU A 60 -3.33 4.00 7.03
N ASN A 61 -2.46 4.93 7.43
CA ASN A 61 -1.39 5.42 6.55
C ASN A 61 -0.46 4.25 6.15
N THR A 62 -0.03 3.42 7.11
CA THR A 62 0.76 2.23 6.78
C THR A 62 0.01 1.26 5.85
N ALA A 63 -1.29 1.08 6.05
CA ALA A 63 -2.12 0.23 5.20
C ALA A 63 -2.39 0.83 3.82
N MET A 64 -2.20 2.14 3.63
CA MET A 64 -2.56 2.84 2.40
C MET A 64 -1.75 2.36 1.20
N LEU A 65 -0.42 2.30 1.31
CA LEU A 65 0.46 1.92 0.19
C LEU A 65 0.82 0.42 0.17
N LEU A 66 0.62 -0.30 1.27
CA LEU A 66 0.92 -1.73 1.37
C LEU A 66 0.26 -2.58 0.27
N PRO A 67 -1.06 -2.54 0.05
CA PRO A 67 -1.70 -3.39 -0.96
C PRO A 67 -1.25 -3.01 -2.37
N PHE A 68 -0.92 -1.74 -2.62
CA PHE A 68 -0.46 -1.28 -3.94
C PHE A 68 0.94 -1.79 -4.26
N ALA A 69 1.89 -1.66 -3.33
CA ALA A 69 3.23 -2.20 -3.50
C ALA A 69 3.22 -3.74 -3.61
N LEU A 70 2.35 -4.40 -2.83
CA LEU A 70 2.14 -5.84 -2.91
C LEU A 70 1.64 -6.26 -4.31
N LEU A 71 0.54 -5.67 -4.77
CA LEU A 71 -0.07 -6.00 -6.06
C LEU A 71 0.85 -5.67 -7.22
N ALA A 72 1.59 -4.56 -7.17
CA ALA A 72 2.57 -4.21 -8.19
C ALA A 72 3.71 -5.24 -8.26
N GLY A 73 4.28 -5.65 -7.13
CA GLY A 73 5.29 -6.71 -7.09
C GLY A 73 4.78 -8.08 -7.55
N LEU A 74 3.50 -8.38 -7.31
CA LEU A 74 2.86 -9.59 -7.83
C LEU A 74 2.57 -9.50 -9.34
N ALA A 75 2.21 -8.32 -9.83
CA ALA A 75 1.94 -8.04 -11.24
C ALA A 75 3.22 -8.14 -12.09
N PHE A 76 4.37 -7.71 -11.56
CA PHE A 76 5.64 -7.68 -12.28
C PHE A 76 6.73 -8.51 -11.57
N PRO A 77 6.60 -9.85 -11.54
CA PRO A 77 7.46 -10.72 -10.73
C PRO A 77 8.93 -10.83 -11.22
N ARG A 78 9.25 -10.18 -12.35
CA ARG A 78 10.61 -10.09 -12.90
C ARG A 78 11.37 -8.85 -12.42
N LEU A 79 10.65 -7.82 -11.96
CA LEU A 79 11.29 -6.64 -11.41
C LEU A 79 11.75 -6.92 -9.97
N PRO A 80 12.90 -6.40 -9.55
CA PRO A 80 13.34 -6.54 -8.17
C PRO A 80 12.34 -5.86 -7.23
N TRP A 81 12.02 -6.53 -6.12
CA TRP A 81 10.95 -6.10 -5.22
C TRP A 81 11.20 -4.71 -4.62
N TRP A 82 12.47 -4.36 -4.37
CA TRP A 82 12.83 -3.07 -3.77
C TRP A 82 12.45 -1.87 -4.65
N LEU A 83 12.28 -2.04 -5.97
CA LEU A 83 11.76 -0.98 -6.83
C LEU A 83 10.37 -0.51 -6.42
N TRP A 84 9.53 -1.43 -5.91
CA TRP A 84 8.19 -1.09 -5.44
C TRP A 84 8.21 -0.36 -4.10
N ALA A 85 9.22 -0.62 -3.25
CA ALA A 85 9.45 0.16 -2.04
C ALA A 85 9.91 1.60 -2.39
N VAL A 86 10.84 1.75 -3.34
CA VAL A 86 11.31 3.05 -3.83
C VAL A 86 10.18 3.84 -4.50
N ALA A 87 9.38 3.18 -5.34
CA ALA A 87 8.21 3.79 -5.97
C ALA A 87 7.18 4.26 -4.94
N GLY A 88 6.96 3.47 -3.89
CA GLY A 88 6.08 3.84 -2.77
C GLY A 88 6.60 5.05 -1.99
N PHE A 89 7.89 5.10 -1.68
CA PHE A 89 8.52 6.28 -1.08
C PHE A 89 8.36 7.53 -1.96
N ALA A 90 8.66 7.41 -3.26
CA ALA A 90 8.55 8.52 -4.20
C ALA A 90 7.10 9.02 -4.32
N LEU A 91 6.13 8.11 -4.35
CA LEU A 91 4.70 8.46 -4.34
C LEU A 91 4.33 9.19 -3.04
N SER A 92 4.72 8.65 -1.88
CA SER A 92 4.44 9.27 -0.59
C SER A 92 5.06 10.66 -0.48
N ALA A 93 6.33 10.82 -0.87
CA ALA A 93 7.01 12.12 -0.88
C ALA A 93 6.33 13.11 -1.84
N SER A 94 5.82 12.63 -2.98
CA SER A 94 5.08 13.47 -3.92
C SER A 94 3.75 13.95 -3.35
N VAL A 95 3.03 13.08 -2.63
CA VAL A 95 1.77 13.45 -1.96
C VAL A 95 2.01 14.54 -0.92
N GLU A 96 2.98 14.35 -0.04
CA GLU A 96 3.34 15.35 0.99
C GLU A 96 3.79 16.67 0.37
N ALA A 97 4.61 16.62 -0.69
CA ALA A 97 5.04 17.81 -1.39
C ALA A 97 3.85 18.56 -2.00
N ILE A 98 2.88 17.85 -2.60
CA ILE A 98 1.67 18.46 -3.15
C ILE A 98 0.84 19.09 -2.02
N GLN A 99 0.60 18.37 -0.92
CA GLN A 99 -0.14 18.89 0.23
C GLN A 99 0.51 20.15 0.82
N PHE A 100 1.83 20.13 0.99
CA PHE A 100 2.61 21.28 1.45
C PHE A 100 2.43 22.50 0.55
N ASN A 101 2.52 22.31 -0.78
CA ASN A 101 2.33 23.39 -1.75
C ASN A 101 0.89 23.91 -1.81
N LEU A 102 -0.09 23.08 -1.45
CA LEU A 102 -1.51 23.45 -1.38
C LEU A 102 -1.92 24.03 -0.01
N LEU A 103 -0.97 24.33 0.88
CA LEU A 103 -1.22 24.78 2.25
C LEU A 103 -2.15 23.84 3.03
N ARG A 104 -2.08 22.54 2.72
CA ARG A 104 -2.72 21.45 3.47
C ARG A 104 -1.77 20.90 4.53
N ASP A 105 -2.29 20.07 5.43
CA ASP A 105 -1.49 19.37 6.44
C ASP A 105 -0.56 18.36 5.76
N ALA A 106 0.70 18.75 5.57
CA ALA A 106 1.79 17.85 5.24
C ALA A 106 2.43 17.31 6.53
N SER A 107 2.71 16.02 6.56
CA SER A 107 3.12 15.27 7.74
C SER A 107 4.32 14.37 7.44
N LEU A 108 5.42 14.60 8.17
CA LEU A 108 6.58 13.70 8.11
C LEU A 108 6.22 12.29 8.63
N ALA A 109 5.26 12.20 9.56
CA ALA A 109 4.79 10.91 10.06
C ALA A 109 4.04 10.13 8.96
N ASP A 110 3.26 10.82 8.13
CA ASP A 110 2.51 10.21 7.02
C ASP A 110 3.47 9.74 5.94
N LEU A 111 4.52 10.51 5.63
CA LEU A 111 5.60 10.08 4.76
C LEU A 111 6.23 8.74 5.22
N ILE A 112 6.58 8.67 6.50
CA ILE A 112 7.28 7.51 7.08
C ILE A 112 6.35 6.29 7.10
N THR A 113 5.12 6.45 7.56
CA THR A 113 4.15 5.35 7.71
C THR A 113 3.72 4.80 6.35
N ASN A 114 3.40 5.66 5.38
CA ASN A 114 3.11 5.25 4.00
C ASN A 114 4.30 4.51 3.36
N THR A 115 5.52 5.02 3.55
CA THR A 115 6.75 4.38 3.06
C THR A 115 6.96 3.01 3.69
N ALA A 116 6.72 2.86 5.01
CA ALA A 116 6.81 1.59 5.70
C ALA A 116 5.78 0.58 5.14
N GLY A 117 4.56 1.04 4.87
CA GLY A 117 3.53 0.27 4.18
C GLY A 117 3.99 -0.26 2.82
N ALA A 118 4.54 0.63 1.99
CA ALA A 118 5.03 0.25 0.68
C ALA A 118 6.19 -0.75 0.74
N PHE A 119 7.11 -0.56 1.69
CA PHE A 119 8.20 -1.51 1.94
C PHE A 119 7.66 -2.90 2.33
N LEU A 120 6.73 -2.96 3.29
CA LEU A 120 6.11 -4.22 3.72
C LEU A 120 5.38 -4.92 2.58
N GLY A 121 4.58 -4.17 1.80
CA GLY A 121 3.87 -4.71 0.64
C GLY A 121 4.83 -5.27 -0.42
N ALA A 122 5.89 -4.52 -0.74
CA ALA A 122 6.92 -4.95 -1.68
C ALA A 122 7.64 -6.22 -1.20
N TRP A 123 8.04 -6.27 0.07
CA TRP A 123 8.68 -7.45 0.66
C TRP A 123 7.75 -8.68 0.66
N LEU A 124 6.47 -8.50 1.01
CA LEU A 124 5.49 -9.58 0.95
C LEU A 124 5.31 -10.11 -0.48
N SER A 125 5.32 -9.23 -1.47
CA SER A 125 5.24 -9.65 -2.89
C SER A 125 6.42 -10.54 -3.28
N HIS A 126 7.62 -10.24 -2.76
CA HIS A 126 8.81 -11.05 -2.98
C HIS A 126 8.63 -12.44 -2.36
N ALA A 127 8.24 -12.51 -1.08
CA ALA A 127 8.00 -13.76 -0.39
C ALA A 127 6.95 -14.65 -1.10
N VAL A 128 5.87 -14.05 -1.61
CA VAL A 128 4.85 -14.78 -2.38
C VAL A 128 5.42 -15.26 -3.72
N ASN A 129 6.15 -14.42 -4.44
CA ASN A 129 6.75 -14.78 -5.73
C ASN A 129 7.77 -15.91 -5.62
N GLU A 130 8.62 -15.90 -4.59
CA GLU A 130 9.55 -17.00 -4.29
C GLU A 130 8.80 -18.31 -4.01
N ARG A 131 7.76 -18.27 -3.17
CA ARG A 131 6.93 -19.46 -2.89
C ARG A 131 6.25 -20.02 -4.14
N LEU A 132 5.78 -19.16 -5.04
CA LEU A 132 5.17 -19.59 -6.30
C LEU A 132 6.19 -20.22 -7.25
N ALA A 133 7.43 -19.72 -7.29
CA ALA A 133 8.50 -20.30 -8.08
C ALA A 133 8.86 -21.71 -7.58
N LEU A 134 9.09 -21.86 -6.27
CA LEU A 134 9.39 -23.14 -5.64
C LEU A 134 8.29 -24.19 -5.86
N ARG A 135 7.01 -23.76 -5.85
CA ARG A 135 5.87 -24.65 -6.13
C ARG A 135 5.82 -25.11 -7.59
N ALA A 136 6.23 -24.27 -8.53
CA ALA A 136 6.30 -24.64 -9.93
C ALA A 136 7.39 -25.69 -10.18
N GLU A 137 8.57 -25.51 -9.59
CA GLU A 137 9.69 -26.47 -9.67
C GLU A 137 9.30 -27.85 -9.11
N ARG A 138 8.66 -27.90 -7.93
CA ARG A 138 8.20 -29.19 -7.35
C ARG A 138 7.19 -29.93 -8.23
N ARG A 139 6.37 -29.21 -9.00
CA ARG A 139 5.41 -29.82 -9.94
C ARG A 139 6.07 -30.34 -11.21
N GLU A 140 7.23 -29.81 -11.59
CA GLU A 140 8.00 -30.30 -12.74
C GLU A 140 8.76 -31.61 -12.42
N VAL A 141 9.03 -31.88 -11.13
CA VAL A 141 9.80 -33.06 -10.67
C VAL A 141 8.90 -34.25 -10.25
N ALA A 142 7.62 -34.01 -9.98
CA ALA A 142 6.64 -35.03 -9.58
C ALA A 142 5.91 -35.62 -10.79
#